data_AF-A0A0H5S6K2-F1
#
_entry.id   AF-A0A0H5S6K2-F1
#
_cell.length_a   1.000
_cell.length_b   1.000
_cell.length_c   1.000
_cell.angle_alpha   90.00
_cell.angle_beta   90.00
_cell.angle_gamma   90.00
#
_symmetry.space_group_name_H-M   'P 1'
#
loop_
_entity.id
_entity.type
_entity.pdbx_description
1 polymer ?
#
loop_
_entity_poly.entity_id
_entity_poly.type
_entity_poly.pdbx_seq_one_letter_code
_entity_poly.pdbx_strand_id
1 'polypeptide(L)'
;MTCQTKELKLSELITLENQEESLCESCQMFINGINNVIEQAFDWVTQEMDDFCDDHFAYNSTATMTCKAKVDKVVEKIRDFVVLEDTSEMICRKFYLC
;
A
#
# COMPACT_ATOMS: atom_id res chain seq x y z
N MET A 1 34.14 -38.85 9.00
CA MET A 1 32.87 -38.80 8.24
C MET A 1 31.88 -37.74 8.73
N THR A 2 32.14 -37.02 9.84
CA THR A 2 31.21 -36.04 10.44
C THR A 2 31.36 -34.59 9.94
N CYS A 3 32.43 -34.26 9.21
CA CYS A 3 32.69 -32.89 8.74
C CYS A 3 31.84 -32.52 7.51
N GLN A 4 31.84 -33.40 6.49
CA GLN A 4 31.06 -33.22 5.27
C GLN A 4 29.54 -33.14 5.53
N THR A 5 29.03 -33.90 6.50
CA THR A 5 27.60 -33.87 6.87
C THR A 5 27.19 -32.59 7.59
N LYS A 6 28.13 -31.89 8.26
CA LYS A 6 27.87 -30.61 8.91
C LYS A 6 27.87 -29.45 7.90
N GLU A 7 28.78 -29.48 6.93
CA GLU A 7 28.82 -28.51 5.83
C GLU A 7 27.56 -28.60 4.96
N LEU A 8 27.09 -29.81 4.64
CA LEU A 8 25.86 -30.01 3.86
C LEU A 8 24.62 -29.44 4.55
N LYS A 9 24.49 -29.70 5.87
CA LYS A 9 23.40 -29.14 6.68
C LYS A 9 23.46 -27.62 6.80
N LEU A 10 24.66 -27.05 6.85
CA LEU A 10 24.83 -25.60 6.89
C LEU A 10 24.44 -24.93 5.56
N SER A 11 24.84 -25.50 4.42
CA SER A 11 24.44 -24.97 3.11
C SER A 11 22.92 -25.04 2.87
N GLU A 12 22.25 -26.09 3.36
CA GLU A 12 20.79 -26.22 3.30
C GLU A 12 20.10 -25.15 4.16
N LEU A 13 20.61 -24.91 5.38
CA LEU A 13 20.11 -23.87 6.28
C LEU A 13 20.23 -22.47 5.65
N ILE A 14 21.39 -22.12 5.09
CA ILE A 14 21.61 -20.82 4.42
C ILE A 14 20.66 -20.67 3.22
N THR A 15 20.43 -21.75 2.47
CA THR A 15 19.52 -21.71 1.31
C THR A 15 18.07 -21.45 1.75
N LEU A 16 17.63 -22.06 2.85
CA LEU A 16 16.30 -21.83 3.42
C LEU A 16 16.14 -20.41 3.95
N GLU A 17 17.15 -19.89 4.65
CA GLU A 17 17.17 -18.52 5.17
C GLU A 17 17.05 -17.50 4.04
N ASN A 18 17.85 -17.65 2.97
CA ASN A 18 17.77 -16.79 1.78
C ASN A 18 16.40 -16.87 1.06
N GLN A 19 15.76 -18.04 1.05
CA GLN A 19 14.43 -18.20 0.46
C GLN A 19 13.36 -17.49 1.30
N GLU A 20 13.44 -17.58 2.62
CA GLU A 20 12.55 -16.88 3.54
C GLU A 20 12.70 -15.36 3.41
N GLU A 21 13.93 -14.84 3.37
CA GLU A 21 14.20 -13.42 3.12
C GLU A 21 13.63 -12.96 1.77
N SER A 22 13.84 -13.73 0.69
CA SER A 22 13.33 -13.38 -0.64
C SER A 22 11.79 -13.36 -0.72
N LEU A 23 11.12 -14.27 -0.02
CA LEU A 23 9.65 -14.29 0.09
C LEU A 23 9.14 -13.08 0.88
N CYS A 24 9.85 -12.71 1.94
CA CYS A 24 9.52 -11.56 2.76
C CYS A 24 9.62 -10.26 1.95
N GLU A 25 10.72 -10.07 1.23
CA GLU A 25 10.93 -8.93 0.33
C GLU A 25 9.85 -8.85 -0.76
N SER A 26 9.55 -9.98 -1.40
CA SER A 26 8.53 -10.05 -2.46
C SER A 26 7.14 -9.71 -1.94
N CYS A 27 6.78 -10.22 -0.76
CA CYS A 27 5.53 -9.91 -0.11
C CYS A 27 5.43 -8.41 0.22
N GLN A 28 6.48 -7.83 0.83
CA GLN A 28 6.47 -6.42 1.18
C GLN A 28 6.37 -5.53 -0.06
N MET A 29 7.09 -5.85 -1.13
CA MET A 29 7.00 -5.16 -2.42
C MET A 29 5.57 -5.20 -2.97
N PHE A 30 4.90 -6.37 -2.90
CA PHE A 30 3.52 -6.50 -3.37
C PHE A 30 2.54 -5.67 -2.55
N ILE A 31 2.61 -5.72 -1.22
CA ILE A 31 1.74 -4.94 -0.32
C ILE A 31 1.97 -3.43 -0.50
N ASN A 32 3.23 -3.00 -0.60
CA ASN A 32 3.57 -1.60 -0.89
C ASN A 32 3.02 -1.17 -2.26
N GLY A 33 3.05 -2.06 -3.25
CA GLY A 33 2.44 -1.83 -4.56
C GLY A 33 0.92 -1.61 -4.48
N ILE A 34 0.22 -2.42 -3.69
CA ILE A 34 -1.22 -2.24 -3.44
C ILE A 34 -1.50 -0.89 -2.78
N ASN A 35 -0.75 -0.53 -1.74
CA ASN A 35 -0.90 0.78 -1.07
C ASN A 35 -0.72 1.95 -2.04
N ASN A 36 0.32 1.90 -2.89
CA ASN A 36 0.56 2.94 -3.89
C ASN A 36 -0.59 3.04 -4.92
N VAL A 37 -1.16 1.91 -5.35
CA VAL A 37 -2.33 1.93 -6.25
C VAL A 37 -3.55 2.54 -5.58
N ILE A 38 -3.78 2.23 -4.29
CA ILE A 38 -4.87 2.84 -3.50
C ILE A 38 -4.68 4.36 -3.39
N GLU A 39 -3.46 4.82 -3.08
CA GLU A 39 -3.14 6.25 -3.00
C GLU A 39 -3.39 6.96 -4.34
N GLN A 40 -2.88 6.40 -5.44
CA GLN A 40 -3.12 6.96 -6.79
C GLN A 40 -4.59 7.02 -7.17
N ALA A 41 -5.38 6.01 -6.77
CA ALA A 41 -6.82 6.02 -7.02
C ALA A 41 -7.52 7.16 -6.27
N PHE A 42 -7.13 7.42 -5.02
CA PHE A 42 -7.68 8.53 -4.25
C PHE A 42 -7.28 9.89 -4.81
N ASP A 43 -6.03 10.04 -5.24
CA ASP A 43 -5.56 11.29 -5.84
C ASP A 43 -6.29 11.57 -7.16
N TRP A 44 -6.48 10.54 -8.00
CA TRP A 44 -7.28 10.66 -9.22
C TRP A 44 -8.74 11.06 -8.93
N VAL A 45 -9.41 10.39 -7.98
CA VAL A 45 -10.81 10.73 -7.62
C VAL A 45 -10.91 12.16 -7.09
N THR A 46 -9.94 12.62 -6.30
CA THR A 46 -9.92 13.99 -5.79
C THR A 46 -9.85 14.99 -6.93
N GLN A 47 -8.96 14.75 -7.90
CA GLN A 47 -8.81 15.61 -9.07
C GLN A 47 -10.08 15.65 -9.93
N GLU A 48 -10.68 14.52 -10.25
CA GLU A 48 -11.93 14.46 -11.03
C GLU A 48 -13.07 15.22 -10.34
N MET A 49 -13.14 15.12 -9.01
CA MET A 49 -14.15 15.83 -8.23
C MET A 49 -13.86 17.33 -8.12
N ASP A 50 -12.60 17.72 -8.07
CA ASP A 50 -12.19 19.12 -8.12
C ASP A 50 -12.58 19.76 -9.45
N ASP A 51 -12.30 19.07 -10.56
CA ASP A 51 -12.69 19.49 -11.92
C ASP A 51 -14.23 19.59 -12.03
N PHE A 52 -14.95 18.60 -11.50
CA PHE A 52 -16.41 18.64 -11.40
C PHE A 52 -16.91 19.87 -10.62
N CYS A 53 -16.30 20.20 -9.48
CA CYS A 53 -16.68 21.36 -8.68
C CYS A 53 -16.43 22.68 -9.41
N ASP A 54 -15.33 22.78 -10.17
CA ASP A 54 -15.01 23.96 -10.97
C ASP A 54 -16.01 24.16 -12.12
N ASP A 55 -16.33 23.08 -12.84
CA ASP A 55 -17.25 23.12 -13.98
C ASP A 55 -18.71 23.35 -13.54
N HIS A 56 -19.17 22.65 -12.51
CA HIS A 56 -20.57 22.69 -12.09
C HIS A 56 -20.96 24.02 -11.45
N PHE A 57 -20.04 24.64 -10.72
CA PHE A 57 -20.25 25.92 -10.03
C PHE A 57 -19.51 27.08 -10.70
N ALA A 58 -19.25 26.97 -12.02
CA ALA A 58 -18.62 28.01 -12.80
C ALA A 58 -19.24 29.38 -12.49
N TYR A 59 -18.38 30.37 -12.22
CA TYR A 59 -18.75 31.74 -11.83
C TYR A 59 -19.32 31.93 -10.41
N ASN A 60 -19.40 30.88 -9.59
CA ASN A 60 -19.76 30.97 -8.17
C ASN A 60 -18.63 30.41 -7.28
N SER A 61 -17.62 31.25 -7.03
CA SER A 61 -16.41 30.87 -6.28
C SER A 61 -16.70 30.34 -4.88
N THR A 62 -17.72 30.87 -4.19
CA THR A 62 -18.11 30.37 -2.87
C THR A 62 -18.66 28.95 -2.93
N ALA A 63 -19.48 28.64 -3.94
CA ALA A 63 -20.03 27.30 -4.13
C ALA A 63 -18.93 26.31 -4.55
N THR A 64 -18.03 26.70 -5.45
CA THR A 64 -16.85 25.90 -5.84
C THR A 64 -15.99 25.55 -4.63
N MET A 65 -15.58 26.54 -3.82
CA MET A 65 -14.77 26.29 -2.62
C MET A 65 -15.48 25.37 -1.62
N THR A 66 -16.80 25.55 -1.45
CA THR A 66 -17.61 24.70 -0.56
C THR A 66 -17.71 23.26 -1.08
N CYS A 67 -17.80 23.09 -2.40
CA CYS A 67 -17.82 21.79 -3.06
C CYS A 67 -16.50 21.05 -2.82
N LYS A 68 -15.36 21.69 -3.15
CA LYS A 68 -14.02 21.12 -2.95
C LYS A 68 -13.76 20.73 -1.50
N ALA A 69 -14.06 21.62 -0.55
CA ALA A 69 -13.92 21.32 0.87
C ALA A 69 -14.80 20.16 1.37
N LYS A 70 -15.93 19.86 0.69
CA LYS A 70 -16.75 18.68 1.00
C LYS A 70 -16.17 17.43 0.35
N VAL A 71 -15.69 17.53 -0.88
CA VAL A 71 -14.98 16.45 -1.59
C VAL A 71 -13.79 15.99 -0.75
N ASP A 72 -12.91 16.92 -0.35
CA ASP A 72 -11.74 16.63 0.49
C ASP A 72 -12.11 15.81 1.74
N LYS A 73 -13.13 16.27 2.48
CA LYS A 73 -13.60 15.59 3.69
C LYS A 73 -14.20 14.20 3.43
N VAL A 74 -14.84 14.01 2.28
CA VAL A 74 -15.42 12.70 1.92
C VAL A 74 -14.32 11.76 1.48
N VAL A 75 -13.38 12.22 0.65
CA VAL A 75 -12.23 11.44 0.22
C VAL A 75 -11.38 11.02 1.42
N GLU A 76 -11.08 11.95 2.34
CA GLU A 76 -10.36 11.66 3.59
C GLU A 76 -11.05 10.55 4.38
N LYS A 77 -12.36 10.65 4.60
CA LYS A 77 -13.12 9.61 5.30
C LYS A 77 -13.11 8.27 4.58
N ILE A 78 -13.21 8.25 3.26
CA ILE A 78 -13.15 7.00 2.49
C ILE A 78 -11.74 6.41 2.57
N ARG A 79 -10.70 7.25 2.53
CA ARG A 79 -9.30 6.83 2.69
C ARG A 79 -9.09 6.12 4.02
N ASP A 80 -9.65 6.63 5.11
CA ASP A 80 -9.59 5.98 6.43
C ASP A 80 -10.22 4.57 6.45
N PHE A 81 -11.22 4.28 5.58
CA PHE A 81 -11.81 2.94 5.49
C PHE A 81 -11.01 1.95 4.65
N VAL A 82 -10.13 2.44 3.77
CA VAL A 82 -9.45 1.63 2.74
C VAL A 82 -7.96 1.49 3.03
N VAL A 83 -7.37 2.40 3.80
CA VAL A 83 -5.95 2.34 4.14
C VAL A 83 -5.64 1.05 4.90
N LEU A 84 -4.52 0.41 4.55
CA LEU A 84 -4.04 -0.74 5.31
C LEU A 84 -3.50 -0.23 6.65
N GLU A 85 -4.11 -0.66 7.76
CA GLU A 85 -3.71 -0.25 9.11
C GLU A 85 -2.31 -0.77 9.50
N ASP A 86 -1.97 -1.96 9.00
CA ASP A 86 -0.69 -2.61 9.27
C ASP A 86 0.37 -2.24 8.23
N THR A 87 1.63 -2.20 8.65
CA THR A 87 2.76 -2.08 7.72
C THR A 87 2.86 -3.31 6.82
N SER A 88 3.49 -3.15 5.65
CA SER A 88 3.74 -4.29 4.75
C SER A 88 4.47 -5.43 5.42
N GLU A 89 5.46 -5.15 6.29
CA GLU A 89 6.12 -6.17 7.10
C GLU A 89 5.14 -6.92 8.02
N MET A 90 4.29 -6.20 8.78
CA MET A 90 3.32 -6.83 9.68
C MET A 90 2.31 -7.69 8.93
N ILE A 91 1.86 -7.23 7.77
CA ILE A 91 0.96 -7.99 6.89
C ILE A 91 1.66 -9.26 6.40
N CYS A 92 2.90 -9.17 5.94
CA CYS A 92 3.66 -10.31 5.46
C CYS A 92 3.97 -11.34 6.56
N ARG A 93 4.17 -10.89 7.80
CA ARG A 93 4.26 -11.78 8.98
C ARG A 93 2.96 -12.55 9.23
N LYS A 94 1.79 -11.91 9.04
CA LYS A 94 0.49 -12.60 9.15
C LYS A 94 0.27 -13.65 8.06
N PHE A 95 0.94 -13.51 6.93
CA PHE A 95 0.92 -14.48 5.83
C PHE A 95 2.03 -15.54 5.92
N TYR A 96 2.88 -15.52 6.95
CA TYR A 96 4.04 -16.40 7.08
C TYR A 96 5.01 -16.30 5.90
N LEU A 97 5.08 -15.11 5.29
CA LEU A 97 6.04 -14.76 4.25
C LEU A 97 7.21 -13.93 4.82
N CYS A 98 6.99 -13.39 6.03
CA CYS A 98 7.97 -12.99 7.03
C CYS A 98 7.47 -13.63 8.36
#